data_AF-A0A7R8XFE5-F1
#
_entry.id   AF-A0A7R8XFE5-F1
#
_cell.length_a   1.000
_cell.length_b   1.000
_cell.length_c   1.000
_cell.angle_alpha   90.00
_cell.angle_beta   90.00
_cell.angle_gamma   90.00
#
_symmetry.space_group_name_H-M   'P 1'
#
loop_
_entity.id
_entity.type
_entity.pdbx_description
1 polymer ?
#
loop_
_entity_poly.entity_id
_entity_poly.type
_entity_poly.pdbx_seq_one_letter_code
_entity_poly.pdbx_strand_id
1 'polypeptide(L)'
;MHSRSEHRGLSNVDFIPECMEEGGVFSSSMYEPFSVLMARGNEWLVRNADWEAVTCESMEFKTSDRVRTESMTYCEHGQSRTAYIRCLRLWIRRRDNFDEPSQQLGYVNCVPDVVEQKMLGSPKFLPLNSMILKMNEMLRSNPLPGKIITIETQGQSNIRITNIQSVEYKLKHGQLDTQRTWYTEHGDVNTYYVRILRVAFVPTEEIHLPPYTITCRTFQPVLLEREGMFTAPEYESMSQTRYRVAAWMRFVGATLISAETSAIRLDTGGERKMGPEATYTFNETSQSGGSSTSRHSVTERWIYIIRLYLDGEYEEPPAEVLPPVPKIKEDSCIII
;
A
#
# COMPACT_ATOMS: atom_id res chain seq x y z
N MET A 1 10.89 31.91 30.84
CA MET A 1 11.25 31.13 29.64
C MET A 1 11.33 29.67 30.02
N HIS A 2 10.20 28.95 29.99
CA HIS A 2 10.18 27.52 30.22
C HIS A 2 10.28 26.78 28.89
N SER A 3 11.09 25.73 28.90
CA SER A 3 11.41 24.83 27.80
C SER A 3 10.14 24.34 27.08
N ARG A 4 9.93 24.79 25.83
CA ARG A 4 8.91 24.28 24.89
C ARG A 4 9.44 23.08 24.08
N SER A 5 10.32 22.25 24.64
CA SER A 5 10.85 21.08 23.93
C SER A 5 10.05 19.79 24.16
N GLU A 6 8.91 19.85 24.85
CA GLU A 6 8.11 18.66 25.15
C GLU A 6 7.12 18.34 24.02
N HIS A 7 7.48 17.27 23.29
CA HIS A 7 6.63 16.42 22.45
C HIS A 7 6.26 16.96 21.05
N ARG A 8 7.26 17.13 20.19
CA ARG A 8 7.13 17.00 18.72
C ARG A 8 6.97 15.53 18.28
N GLY A 9 6.27 14.73 19.07
CA GLY A 9 6.07 13.32 18.80
C GLY A 9 5.01 13.12 17.72
N LEU A 10 5.24 12.13 16.85
CA LEU A 10 4.21 11.63 15.95
C LEU A 10 3.19 10.81 16.75
N SER A 11 1.91 11.08 16.58
CA SER A 11 0.80 10.29 17.13
C SER A 11 -0.08 9.76 15.99
N ASN A 12 -1.12 8.99 16.30
CA ASN A 12 -2.06 8.51 15.31
C ASN A 12 -3.51 8.54 15.81
N VAL A 13 -4.46 8.57 14.87
CA VAL A 13 -5.90 8.42 15.12
C VAL A 13 -6.50 7.53 14.03
N ASP A 14 -7.32 6.57 14.46
CA ASP A 14 -7.95 5.58 13.58
C ASP A 14 -9.44 5.84 13.39
N PHE A 15 -9.88 5.73 12.14
CA PHE A 15 -11.29 5.79 11.74
C PHE A 15 -11.70 4.42 11.21
N ILE A 16 -12.46 3.71 12.05
CA ILE A 16 -12.99 2.38 11.76
C ILE A 16 -14.40 2.56 11.17
N PRO A 17 -14.72 1.92 10.03
CA PRO A 17 -16.04 2.07 9.42
C PRO A 17 -17.11 1.46 10.30
N GLU A 18 -18.19 2.19 10.46
CA GLU A 18 -19.36 1.72 11.20
C GLU A 18 -20.19 0.75 10.35
N CYS A 19 -20.81 -0.23 11.01
CA CYS A 19 -21.77 -1.12 10.36
C CYS A 19 -23.06 -0.32 10.13
N MET A 20 -23.42 -0.10 8.87
CA MET A 20 -24.65 0.61 8.49
C MET A 20 -25.85 -0.34 8.50
N GLU A 21 -25.65 -1.56 8.03
CA GLU A 21 -26.67 -2.61 8.01
C GLU A 21 -26.05 -3.95 8.37
N GLU A 22 -26.58 -4.61 9.39
CA GLU A 22 -26.19 -5.96 9.75
C GLU A 22 -26.63 -6.95 8.67
N GLY A 23 -25.73 -7.84 8.25
CA GLY A 23 -26.05 -8.92 7.33
C GLY A 23 -26.91 -10.00 8.01
N GLY A 24 -27.79 -10.61 7.24
CA GLY A 24 -28.57 -11.78 7.65
C GLY A 24 -28.00 -13.08 7.10
N VAL A 25 -28.80 -14.15 7.17
CA VAL A 25 -28.44 -15.47 6.60
C VAL A 25 -28.14 -15.40 5.09
N PHE A 26 -28.76 -14.44 4.38
CA PHE A 26 -28.67 -14.30 2.93
C PHE A 26 -28.06 -12.97 2.47
N SER A 27 -27.60 -12.12 3.39
CA SER A 27 -27.00 -10.82 3.05
C SER A 27 -25.70 -10.61 3.82
N SER A 28 -24.74 -9.94 3.20
CA SER A 28 -23.52 -9.50 3.87
C SER A 28 -23.77 -8.18 4.59
N SER A 29 -23.17 -7.98 5.75
CA SER A 29 -23.17 -6.67 6.42
C SER A 29 -22.62 -5.58 5.50
N MET A 30 -23.19 -4.39 5.60
CA MET A 30 -22.73 -3.20 4.88
C MET A 30 -22.08 -2.23 5.85
N TYR A 31 -20.92 -1.72 5.47
CA TYR A 31 -20.12 -0.80 6.28
C TYR A 31 -19.93 0.51 5.55
N GLU A 32 -19.66 1.57 6.30
CA GLU A 32 -19.39 2.90 5.76
C GLU A 32 -18.33 2.85 4.65
N PRO A 33 -18.56 3.51 3.50
CA PRO A 33 -17.57 3.57 2.43
C PRO A 33 -16.33 4.37 2.87
N PHE A 34 -15.20 4.15 2.19
CA PHE A 34 -13.94 4.80 2.54
C PHE A 34 -14.02 6.34 2.47
N SER A 35 -14.84 6.89 1.58
CA SER A 35 -15.13 8.33 1.52
C SER A 35 -15.69 8.89 2.82
N VAL A 36 -16.53 8.14 3.54
CA VAL A 36 -17.08 8.53 4.84
C VAL A 36 -15.99 8.55 5.91
N LEU A 37 -15.05 7.59 5.88
CA LEU A 37 -13.89 7.62 6.77
C LEU A 37 -13.03 8.87 6.56
N MET A 38 -12.81 9.26 5.30
CA MET A 38 -12.09 10.49 4.98
C MET A 38 -12.82 11.74 5.49
N ALA A 39 -14.15 11.80 5.32
CA ALA A 39 -14.96 12.90 5.85
C ALA A 39 -14.88 13.00 7.38
N ARG A 40 -14.97 11.87 8.09
CA ARG A 40 -14.81 11.82 9.55
C ARG A 40 -13.41 12.24 10.00
N GLY A 41 -12.38 11.88 9.24
CA GLY A 41 -11.01 12.37 9.43
C GLY A 41 -10.90 13.88 9.36
N ASN A 42 -11.53 14.49 8.35
CA ASN A 42 -11.57 15.95 8.20
C ASN A 42 -12.36 16.64 9.31
N GLU A 43 -13.52 16.09 9.71
CA GLU A 43 -14.27 16.61 10.86
C GLU A 43 -13.44 16.57 12.15
N TRP A 44 -12.68 15.50 12.36
CA TRP A 44 -11.80 15.38 13.51
C TRP A 44 -10.70 16.45 13.49
N LEU A 45 -10.06 16.70 12.34
CA LEU A 45 -9.05 17.76 12.19
C LEU A 45 -9.62 19.17 12.42
N VAL A 46 -10.88 19.41 12.06
CA VAL A 46 -11.58 20.67 12.36
C VAL A 46 -11.83 20.83 13.86
N ARG A 47 -12.27 19.76 14.54
CA ARG A 47 -12.52 19.78 16.00
C ARG A 47 -11.23 19.82 16.83
N ASN A 48 -10.12 19.37 16.27
CA ASN A 48 -8.80 19.28 16.90
C ASN A 48 -7.80 20.14 16.11
N ALA A 49 -8.10 21.45 15.99
CA ALA A 49 -7.37 22.39 15.16
C ALA A 49 -5.90 22.64 15.58
N ASP A 50 -5.50 22.12 16.73
CA ASP A 50 -4.14 22.06 17.27
C ASP A 50 -3.29 20.92 16.69
N TRP A 51 -3.91 20.02 15.93
CA TRP A 51 -3.26 18.90 15.25
C TRP A 51 -3.30 19.07 13.73
N GLU A 52 -2.29 18.52 13.07
CA GLU A 52 -2.27 18.36 11.62
C GLU A 52 -1.91 16.92 11.25
N ALA A 53 -2.42 16.47 10.10
CA ALA A 53 -2.07 15.19 9.52
C ALA A 53 -0.75 15.31 8.75
N VAL A 54 0.25 14.55 9.18
CA VAL A 54 1.53 14.38 8.48
C VAL A 54 1.30 13.52 7.24
N THR A 55 0.69 12.35 7.45
CA THR A 55 0.35 11.37 6.41
C THR A 55 -0.91 10.59 6.83
N CYS A 56 -1.51 9.83 5.92
CA CYS A 56 -2.62 8.95 6.22
C CYS A 56 -2.56 7.67 5.41
N GLU A 57 -2.98 6.54 5.97
CA GLU A 57 -2.90 5.24 5.31
C GLU A 57 -4.22 4.48 5.36
N SER A 58 -4.43 3.63 4.35
CA SER A 58 -5.49 2.63 4.36
C SER A 58 -4.93 1.37 5.01
N MET A 59 -5.45 1.02 6.19
CA MET A 59 -5.04 -0.19 6.90
C MET A 59 -6.12 -1.25 6.78
N GLU A 60 -5.70 -2.50 6.67
CA GLU A 60 -6.61 -3.64 6.65
C GLU A 60 -6.39 -4.51 7.88
N PHE A 61 -7.50 -4.88 8.52
CA PHE A 61 -7.50 -5.76 9.67
C PHE A 61 -8.34 -6.98 9.37
N LYS A 62 -7.77 -8.16 9.64
CA LYS A 62 -8.56 -9.38 9.82
C LYS A 62 -9.42 -9.20 11.08
N THR A 63 -10.70 -9.51 11.00
CA THR A 63 -11.64 -9.40 12.13
C THR A 63 -12.54 -10.60 12.17
N SER A 64 -12.76 -11.17 13.36
CA SER A 64 -13.84 -12.14 13.60
C SER A 64 -15.02 -11.49 14.31
N ASP A 65 -14.74 -10.54 15.23
CA ASP A 65 -15.74 -9.92 16.10
C ASP A 65 -15.47 -8.42 16.32
N ARG A 66 -14.24 -8.06 16.70
CA ARG A 66 -13.81 -6.68 16.96
C ARG A 66 -12.48 -6.37 16.28
N VAL A 67 -12.35 -5.14 15.79
CA VAL A 67 -11.09 -4.63 15.20
C VAL A 67 -10.15 -4.22 16.32
N ARG A 68 -8.93 -4.78 16.32
CA ARG A 68 -7.87 -4.39 17.27
C ARG A 68 -6.78 -3.65 16.48
N THR A 69 -6.91 -2.32 16.38
CA THR A 69 -6.03 -1.52 15.51
C THR A 69 -4.58 -1.37 16.02
N GLU A 70 -4.33 -1.73 17.28
CA GLU A 70 -3.00 -1.71 17.89
C GLU A 70 -2.31 -3.09 17.89
N SER A 71 -3.01 -4.15 17.47
CA SER A 71 -2.45 -5.51 17.51
C SER A 71 -1.58 -5.77 16.28
N MET A 72 -0.32 -6.14 16.51
CA MET A 72 0.68 -6.44 15.45
C MET A 72 0.83 -7.94 15.17
N THR A 73 0.03 -8.79 15.81
CA THR A 73 0.08 -10.25 15.63
C THR A 73 -1.32 -10.80 15.42
N TYR A 74 -1.45 -11.76 14.51
CA TYR A 74 -2.66 -12.56 14.39
C TYR A 74 -2.28 -14.02 14.15
N CYS A 75 -3.06 -14.95 14.72
CA CYS A 75 -2.95 -16.37 14.40
C CYS A 75 -4.01 -16.70 13.35
N GLU A 76 -3.57 -17.28 12.24
CA GLU A 76 -4.48 -17.79 11.22
C GLU A 76 -4.82 -19.24 11.55
N HIS A 77 -6.08 -19.48 11.92
CA HIS A 77 -6.65 -20.81 11.87
C HIS A 77 -7.33 -20.92 10.50
N GLY A 78 -7.09 -21.99 9.75
CA GLY A 78 -7.65 -22.21 8.40
C GLY A 78 -9.17 -22.36 8.40
N GLN A 79 -9.87 -21.28 8.76
CA GLN A 79 -11.31 -21.18 8.81
C GLN A 79 -11.84 -21.05 7.38
N SER A 80 -13.04 -21.59 7.16
CA SER A 80 -13.72 -21.52 5.87
C SER A 80 -14.08 -20.09 5.44
N ARG A 81 -14.04 -19.12 6.37
CA ARG A 81 -14.38 -17.72 6.11
C ARG A 81 -13.52 -16.79 6.94
N THR A 82 -12.78 -15.92 6.26
CA THR A 82 -12.00 -14.82 6.86
C THR A 82 -12.63 -13.50 6.46
N ALA A 83 -12.45 -12.51 7.31
CA ALA A 83 -13.24 -11.30 7.34
C ALA A 83 -12.29 -10.11 7.48
N TYR A 84 -12.39 -9.11 6.60
CA TYR A 84 -11.43 -8.02 6.49
C TYR A 84 -12.12 -6.67 6.49
N ILE A 85 -11.70 -5.80 7.40
CA ILE A 85 -12.18 -4.44 7.51
C ILE A 85 -11.05 -3.46 7.25
N ARG A 86 -11.35 -2.39 6.51
CA ARG A 86 -10.42 -1.36 6.09
C ARG A 86 -10.71 -0.07 6.83
N CYS A 87 -9.70 0.41 7.53
CA CYS A 87 -9.75 1.64 8.29
C CYS A 87 -8.90 2.72 7.62
N LEU A 88 -9.11 3.96 8.03
CA LEU A 88 -8.22 5.08 7.75
C LEU A 88 -7.42 5.39 9.02
N ARG A 89 -6.09 5.44 8.95
CA ARG A 89 -5.24 5.97 10.01
C ARG A 89 -4.66 7.30 9.58
N LEU A 90 -4.81 8.32 10.41
CA LEU A 90 -4.08 9.58 10.27
C LEU A 90 -2.88 9.54 11.21
N TRP A 91 -1.70 9.83 10.67
CA TRP A 91 -0.52 10.10 11.45
C TRP A 91 -0.44 11.60 11.68
N ILE A 92 -0.50 12.03 12.94
CA ILE A 92 -0.73 13.42 13.32
C ILE A 92 0.42 13.96 14.17
N ARG A 93 0.62 15.27 14.11
CA ARG A 93 1.51 16.01 15.03
C ARG A 93 0.88 17.32 15.44
N ARG A 94 1.41 17.94 16.49
CA ARG A 94 1.01 19.28 16.91
C ARG A 94 1.44 20.31 15.88
N ARG A 95 0.55 21.25 15.59
CA ARG A 95 0.83 22.36 14.66
C ARG A 95 1.78 23.36 15.31
N ASP A 96 2.70 23.89 14.49
CA ASP A 96 3.56 25.01 14.89
C ASP A 96 2.85 26.36 14.66
N ASN A 97 1.96 26.45 13.66
CA ASN A 97 1.20 27.65 13.29
C ASN A 97 -0.31 27.43 13.49
N PHE A 98 -0.92 28.24 14.36
CA PHE A 98 -2.36 28.16 14.68
C PHE A 98 -3.22 29.12 13.85
N ASP A 99 -2.60 30.03 13.08
CA ASP A 99 -3.32 31.02 12.27
C ASP A 99 -3.85 30.43 10.96
N GLU A 100 -3.30 29.29 10.54
CA GLU A 100 -3.75 28.57 9.35
C GLU A 100 -5.05 27.78 9.61
N PRO A 101 -5.94 27.63 8.62
CA PRO A 101 -7.13 26.79 8.76
C PRO A 101 -6.77 25.32 9.02
N SER A 102 -7.67 24.58 9.65
CA SER A 102 -7.51 23.12 9.80
C SER A 102 -7.40 22.45 8.43
N GLN A 103 -6.48 21.49 8.33
CA GLN A 103 -6.27 20.74 7.09
C GLN A 103 -7.55 20.04 6.64
N GLN A 104 -7.76 20.02 5.32
CA GLN A 104 -8.75 19.19 4.67
C GLN A 104 -8.02 18.14 3.84
N LEU A 105 -8.31 16.88 4.06
CA LEU A 105 -7.75 15.75 3.32
C LEU A 105 -8.65 15.41 2.14
N GLY A 106 -8.04 15.18 0.99
CA GLY A 106 -8.63 14.59 -0.20
C GLY A 106 -7.92 13.31 -0.59
N TYR A 107 -8.54 12.52 -1.45
CA TYR A 107 -7.87 11.39 -2.10
C TYR A 107 -8.39 11.16 -3.50
N VAL A 108 -7.56 10.52 -4.31
CA VAL A 108 -7.91 10.02 -5.63
C VAL A 108 -7.40 8.60 -5.80
N ASN A 109 -8.19 7.76 -6.46
CA ASN A 109 -7.85 6.38 -6.77
C ASN A 109 -7.54 6.28 -8.27
N CYS A 110 -6.35 5.81 -8.63
CA CYS A 110 -6.08 5.33 -9.97
C CYS A 110 -6.26 3.80 -10.00
N VAL A 111 -7.22 3.34 -10.80
CA VAL A 111 -7.51 1.92 -11.02
C VAL A 111 -6.75 1.48 -12.28
N PRO A 112 -6.05 0.33 -12.26
CA PRO A 112 -5.37 -0.16 -13.45
C PRO A 112 -6.38 -0.55 -14.53
N ASP A 113 -6.06 -0.26 -15.79
CA ASP A 113 -6.91 -0.66 -16.91
C ASP A 113 -6.81 -2.17 -17.17
N VAL A 114 -7.90 -2.76 -17.64
CA VAL A 114 -7.96 -4.17 -18.01
C VAL A 114 -7.26 -4.37 -19.36
N VAL A 115 -6.24 -5.21 -19.38
CA VAL A 115 -5.48 -5.56 -20.60
C VAL A 115 -6.13 -6.71 -21.34
N GLU A 116 -6.62 -7.70 -20.60
CA GLU A 116 -7.19 -8.92 -21.17
C GLU A 116 -8.35 -9.37 -20.30
N GLN A 117 -9.56 -9.37 -20.87
CA GLN A 117 -10.76 -9.93 -20.22
C GLN A 117 -11.07 -11.27 -20.87
N LYS A 118 -10.97 -12.35 -20.10
CA LYS A 118 -11.30 -13.71 -20.57
C LYS A 118 -12.73 -14.08 -20.19
N MET A 119 -13.41 -14.79 -21.09
CA MET A 119 -14.69 -15.44 -20.79
C MET A 119 -14.53 -16.51 -19.69
N LEU A 120 -13.37 -17.18 -19.67
CA LEU A 120 -12.99 -18.13 -18.63
C LEU A 120 -11.61 -17.73 -18.08
N GLY A 121 -11.56 -17.43 -16.79
CA GLY A 121 -10.33 -17.05 -16.09
C GLY A 121 -10.30 -15.58 -15.66
N SER A 122 -9.17 -15.21 -15.06
CA SER A 122 -9.00 -13.93 -14.39
C SER A 122 -8.67 -12.81 -15.38
N PRO A 123 -9.23 -11.60 -15.21
CA PRO A 123 -8.79 -10.45 -15.97
C PRO A 123 -7.32 -10.13 -15.65
N LYS A 124 -6.58 -9.67 -16.65
CA LYS A 124 -5.25 -9.09 -16.47
C LYS A 124 -5.34 -7.58 -16.47
N PHE A 125 -4.49 -6.95 -15.69
CA PHE A 125 -4.45 -5.51 -15.51
C PHE A 125 -3.08 -4.94 -15.89
N LEU A 126 -3.04 -3.66 -16.25
CA LEU A 126 -1.79 -2.94 -16.52
C LEU A 126 -0.89 -2.90 -15.28
N PRO A 127 0.44 -2.96 -15.42
CA PRO A 127 1.37 -2.92 -14.29
C PRO A 127 1.39 -1.56 -13.59
N LEU A 128 1.98 -1.51 -12.40
CA LEU A 128 2.01 -0.32 -11.53
C LEU A 128 2.64 0.89 -12.22
N ASN A 129 3.74 0.71 -12.96
CA ASN A 129 4.37 1.79 -13.74
C ASN A 129 3.40 2.48 -14.71
N SER A 130 2.51 1.73 -15.36
CA SER A 130 1.49 2.31 -16.24
C SER A 130 0.47 3.14 -15.47
N MET A 131 0.13 2.73 -14.25
CA MET A 131 -0.76 3.49 -13.37
C MET A 131 -0.14 4.81 -12.92
N ILE A 132 1.17 4.82 -12.66
CA ILE A 132 1.90 6.03 -12.29
C ILE A 132 1.93 7.01 -13.46
N LEU A 133 2.18 6.54 -14.68
CA LEU A 133 2.10 7.38 -15.87
C LEU A 133 0.69 7.98 -16.06
N LYS A 134 -0.35 7.17 -15.86
CA LYS A 134 -1.75 7.61 -15.89
C LYS A 134 -2.05 8.63 -14.79
N MET A 135 -1.52 8.43 -13.58
CA MET A 135 -1.65 9.37 -12.47
C MET A 135 -0.98 10.71 -12.79
N ASN A 136 0.25 10.70 -13.31
CA ASN A 136 0.93 11.92 -13.75
C ASN A 136 0.14 12.67 -14.83
N GLU A 137 -0.43 11.95 -15.80
CA GLU A 137 -1.26 12.56 -16.83
C GLU A 137 -2.56 13.15 -16.25
N MET A 138 -3.20 12.46 -15.31
CA MET A 138 -4.36 12.98 -14.60
C MET A 138 -4.01 14.24 -13.80
N LEU A 139 -2.89 14.26 -13.08
CA LEU A 139 -2.44 15.43 -12.31
C LEU A 139 -2.08 16.62 -13.21
N ARG A 140 -1.58 16.38 -14.43
CA ARG A 140 -1.33 17.43 -15.43
C ARG A 140 -2.61 17.98 -16.05
N SER A 141 -3.54 17.10 -16.41
CA SER A 141 -4.76 17.46 -17.14
C SER A 141 -5.88 18.00 -16.24
N ASN A 142 -6.00 17.46 -15.03
CA ASN A 142 -7.01 17.80 -14.03
C ASN A 142 -6.32 17.95 -12.66
N PRO A 143 -5.63 19.08 -12.41
CA PRO A 143 -4.98 19.29 -11.13
C PRO A 143 -6.00 19.19 -10.00
N LEU A 144 -5.68 18.42 -8.95
CA LEU A 144 -6.54 18.29 -7.78
C LEU A 144 -6.74 19.69 -7.13
N PRO A 145 -7.91 19.99 -6.56
CA PRO A 145 -8.20 21.30 -5.99
C PRO A 145 -7.26 21.63 -4.81
N GLY A 146 -6.58 22.80 -4.82
CA GLY A 146 -5.68 23.30 -3.74
C GLY A 146 -4.44 24.11 -4.20
N LYS A 147 -3.52 24.45 -3.25
CA LYS A 147 -2.05 24.82 -3.10
C LYS A 147 -1.03 23.77 -2.50
N ILE A 148 0.30 23.73 -2.73
CA ILE A 148 1.39 23.07 -1.93
C ILE A 148 2.25 24.08 -1.22
N ILE A 149 2.54 23.75 0.04
CA ILE A 149 3.58 24.37 0.84
C ILE A 149 4.36 23.23 1.54
N THR A 150 5.49 22.85 0.94
CA THR A 150 6.70 22.16 1.48
C THR A 150 6.71 20.67 1.91
N ILE A 151 7.69 19.92 1.36
CA ILE A 151 8.75 19.23 2.12
C ILE A 151 9.90 20.25 2.26
N GLU A 152 10.71 20.21 3.32
CA GLU A 152 11.89 21.09 3.49
C GLU A 152 12.99 20.81 2.43
N THR A 153 12.70 21.24 1.20
CA THR A 153 13.58 21.68 0.12
C THR A 153 12.70 22.57 -0.76
N GLN A 154 13.19 23.73 -1.15
CA GLN A 154 12.38 24.86 -1.60
C GLN A 154 11.40 24.55 -2.77
N GLY A 155 10.10 24.69 -2.48
CA GLY A 155 9.03 25.12 -3.42
C GLY A 155 8.17 24.03 -4.09
N GLN A 156 6.99 24.47 -4.56
CA GLN A 156 6.31 24.06 -5.82
C GLN A 156 5.02 23.20 -5.73
N SER A 157 4.01 23.63 -6.51
CA SER A 157 2.67 23.08 -6.83
C SER A 157 1.51 23.34 -5.85
N ASN A 158 0.31 22.80 -6.13
CA ASN A 158 -1.00 23.13 -5.56
C ASN A 158 -1.64 22.02 -4.64
N ILE A 159 -0.95 20.94 -4.29
CA ILE A 159 -1.51 19.80 -3.54
C ILE A 159 -0.50 19.09 -2.62
N ARG A 160 -0.48 19.25 -1.28
CA ARG A 160 0.54 18.50 -0.50
C ARG A 160 0.17 17.02 -0.53
N ILE A 161 0.85 16.23 -1.36
CA ILE A 161 0.68 14.78 -1.36
C ILE A 161 1.18 14.29 0.00
N THR A 162 0.27 13.74 0.78
CA THR A 162 0.57 13.26 2.14
C THR A 162 0.85 11.77 2.14
N ASN A 163 0.30 11.04 1.17
CA ASN A 163 0.59 9.64 0.98
C ASN A 163 0.33 9.20 -0.46
N ILE A 164 1.14 8.25 -0.91
CA ILE A 164 0.85 7.41 -2.07
C ILE A 164 0.96 5.98 -1.59
N GLN A 165 -0.08 5.19 -1.83
CA GLN A 165 -0.18 3.81 -1.36
C GLN A 165 -0.82 2.93 -2.41
N SER A 166 -0.30 1.72 -2.55
CA SER A 166 -0.92 0.65 -3.30
C SER A 166 -1.92 -0.09 -2.39
N VAL A 167 -3.19 -0.15 -2.80
CA VAL A 167 -4.28 -0.71 -1.96
C VAL A 167 -4.98 -1.84 -2.70
N GLU A 168 -5.05 -3.00 -2.09
CA GLU A 168 -5.70 -4.17 -2.68
C GLU A 168 -7.21 -4.13 -2.51
N TYR A 169 -7.95 -4.52 -3.53
CA TYR A 169 -9.40 -4.55 -3.50
C TYR A 169 -9.89 -5.87 -4.10
N LYS A 170 -10.70 -6.59 -3.31
CA LYS A 170 -11.33 -7.82 -3.76
C LYS A 170 -12.27 -7.55 -4.95
N LEU A 171 -12.01 -8.24 -6.06
CA LEU A 171 -12.84 -8.23 -7.25
C LEU A 171 -14.03 -9.18 -7.05
N LYS A 172 -15.26 -8.67 -7.19
CA LYS A 172 -16.50 -9.47 -7.06
C LYS A 172 -17.20 -9.49 -8.40
N HIS A 173 -17.27 -10.67 -9.04
CA HIS A 173 -17.88 -10.83 -10.37
C HIS A 173 -17.31 -9.88 -11.43
N GLY A 174 -15.99 -9.65 -11.41
CA GLY A 174 -15.33 -8.71 -12.32
C GLY A 174 -15.54 -7.23 -11.98
N GLN A 175 -16.32 -6.90 -10.95
CA GLN A 175 -16.54 -5.53 -10.51
C GLN A 175 -15.61 -5.18 -9.35
N LEU A 176 -15.00 -4.00 -9.47
CA LEU A 176 -14.14 -3.41 -8.46
C LEU A 176 -14.87 -2.29 -7.74
N ASP A 177 -14.94 -2.38 -6.41
CA ASP A 177 -15.51 -1.33 -5.56
C ASP A 177 -14.40 -0.74 -4.70
N THR A 178 -13.89 0.42 -5.12
CA THR A 178 -12.77 1.11 -4.43
C THR A 178 -13.21 1.85 -3.16
N GLN A 179 -14.51 1.88 -2.87
CA GLN A 179 -15.06 2.47 -1.65
C GLN A 179 -15.36 1.42 -0.59
N ARG A 180 -15.38 0.14 -0.96
CA ARG A 180 -15.57 -0.97 -0.03
C ARG A 180 -14.55 -0.95 1.10
N THR A 181 -15.06 -0.96 2.34
CA THR A 181 -14.26 -1.05 3.56
C THR A 181 -14.42 -2.37 4.29
N TRP A 182 -15.27 -3.27 3.79
CA TRP A 182 -15.51 -4.57 4.40
C TRP A 182 -15.69 -5.65 3.33
N TYR A 183 -15.05 -6.80 3.53
CA TYR A 183 -15.31 -7.98 2.70
C TYR A 183 -14.96 -9.28 3.42
N THR A 184 -15.47 -10.39 2.89
CA THR A 184 -15.14 -11.74 3.37
C THR A 184 -14.45 -12.55 2.28
N GLU A 185 -13.49 -13.35 2.69
CA GLU A 185 -12.82 -14.38 1.90
C GLU A 185 -13.33 -15.74 2.31
N HIS A 186 -13.44 -16.62 1.33
CA HIS A 186 -13.80 -18.02 1.55
C HIS A 186 -12.60 -18.86 1.11
N GLY A 187 -12.09 -19.70 2.01
CA GLY A 187 -10.86 -20.47 1.75
C GLY A 187 -10.97 -21.43 0.57
N ASP A 188 -12.19 -21.87 0.24
CA ASP A 188 -12.45 -22.85 -0.82
C ASP A 188 -12.69 -22.23 -2.20
N VAL A 189 -12.61 -20.90 -2.33
CA VAL A 189 -12.94 -20.19 -3.57
C VAL A 189 -11.78 -19.30 -3.99
N ASN A 190 -11.38 -19.40 -5.27
CA ASN A 190 -10.45 -18.46 -5.89
C ASN A 190 -10.93 -17.02 -5.67
N THR A 191 -10.16 -16.26 -4.90
CA THR A 191 -10.42 -14.84 -4.70
C THR A 191 -9.42 -14.03 -5.49
N TYR A 192 -9.93 -13.03 -6.20
CA TYR A 192 -9.17 -12.13 -7.05
C TYR A 192 -9.09 -10.76 -6.41
N TYR A 193 -7.92 -10.13 -6.50
CA TYR A 193 -7.68 -8.79 -5.98
C TYR A 193 -7.06 -7.93 -7.07
N VAL A 194 -7.41 -6.66 -7.06
CA VAL A 194 -6.79 -5.62 -7.88
C VAL A 194 -6.16 -4.61 -6.95
N ARG A 195 -4.90 -4.29 -7.20
CA ARG A 195 -4.15 -3.27 -6.48
C ARG A 195 -4.32 -1.94 -7.19
N ILE A 196 -4.98 -1.00 -6.53
CA ILE A 196 -5.13 0.37 -7.01
C ILE A 196 -3.98 1.24 -6.48
N LEU A 197 -3.76 2.40 -7.08
CA LEU A 197 -2.88 3.43 -6.54
C LEU A 197 -3.75 4.54 -5.94
N ARG A 198 -3.65 4.74 -4.63
CA ARG A 198 -4.35 5.80 -3.91
C ARG A 198 -3.38 6.92 -3.59
N VAL A 199 -3.73 8.14 -3.99
CA VAL A 199 -2.98 9.36 -3.66
C VAL A 199 -3.84 10.17 -2.71
N ALA A 200 -3.36 10.38 -1.49
CA ALA A 200 -3.98 11.25 -0.50
C ALA A 200 -3.25 12.59 -0.45
N PHE A 201 -4.00 13.67 -0.23
CA PHE A 201 -3.47 15.01 -0.34
C PHE A 201 -4.18 16.05 0.52
N VAL A 202 -3.53 17.19 0.73
CA VAL A 202 -4.10 18.38 1.38
C VAL A 202 -4.13 19.54 0.39
N PRO A 203 -5.29 20.19 0.13
CA PRO A 203 -5.36 21.45 -0.58
C PRO A 203 -4.72 22.60 0.22
N THR A 204 -3.90 23.46 -0.38
CA THR A 204 -3.51 24.76 0.21
C THR A 204 -4.00 25.97 -0.64
N GLU A 205 -3.52 27.21 -0.48
CA GLU A 205 -4.12 28.40 -1.14
C GLU A 205 -3.22 29.26 -2.06
N GLU A 206 -1.90 29.14 -2.06
CA GLU A 206 -1.02 30.03 -2.87
C GLU A 206 -0.97 29.67 -4.39
N ILE A 207 -0.14 30.28 -5.28
CA ILE A 207 -0.04 29.94 -6.74
C ILE A 207 1.39 29.74 -7.35
N HIS A 208 1.54 28.87 -8.38
CA HIS A 208 2.46 28.83 -9.55
C HIS A 208 3.86 28.19 -9.56
N LEU A 209 3.98 26.85 -9.72
CA LEU A 209 5.19 26.12 -10.20
C LEU A 209 4.77 24.80 -10.94
N PRO A 210 5.64 24.06 -11.66
CA PRO A 210 5.29 22.94 -12.55
C PRO A 210 4.74 21.72 -11.79
N PRO A 211 3.99 20.84 -12.48
CA PRO A 211 3.34 19.68 -11.87
C PRO A 211 4.36 18.63 -11.39
N TYR A 212 3.98 17.90 -10.33
CA TYR A 212 4.73 16.72 -9.87
C TYR A 212 4.95 15.72 -11.00
N THR A 213 6.14 15.12 -11.00
CA THR A 213 6.41 13.94 -11.82
C THR A 213 6.60 12.76 -10.88
N ILE A 214 5.50 12.09 -10.54
CA ILE A 214 5.56 10.94 -9.64
C ILE A 214 6.32 9.82 -10.36
N THR A 215 7.38 9.34 -9.74
CA THR A 215 8.02 8.08 -10.13
C THR A 215 7.96 7.10 -8.97
N CYS A 216 8.13 5.81 -9.26
CA CYS A 216 8.18 4.77 -8.23
C CYS A 216 9.45 3.96 -8.38
N ARG A 217 10.06 3.68 -7.24
CA ARG A 217 11.19 2.77 -7.14
C ARG A 217 10.88 1.66 -6.15
N THR A 218 10.93 0.43 -6.64
CA THR A 218 10.71 -0.76 -5.82
C THR A 218 12.03 -1.39 -5.39
N PHE A 219 12.21 -1.57 -4.09
CA PHE A 219 13.31 -2.31 -3.48
C PHE A 219 12.82 -3.66 -2.98
N GLN A 220 13.28 -4.71 -3.65
CA GLN A 220 13.06 -6.08 -3.23
C GLN A 220 14.17 -6.52 -2.27
N PRO A 221 13.87 -7.32 -1.23
CA PRO A 221 14.91 -7.95 -0.42
C PRO A 221 15.72 -8.91 -1.29
N VAL A 222 17.04 -8.91 -1.11
CA VAL A 222 17.94 -9.79 -1.88
C VAL A 222 17.78 -11.23 -1.38
N LEU A 223 17.74 -12.19 -2.31
CA LEU A 223 17.81 -13.61 -1.98
C LEU A 223 19.21 -13.95 -1.47
N LEU A 224 19.32 -14.45 -0.24
CA LEU A 224 20.57 -14.84 0.40
C LEU A 224 20.88 -16.31 0.19
N GLU A 225 19.86 -17.17 0.19
CA GLU A 225 19.99 -18.61 0.05
C GLU A 225 18.84 -19.15 -0.79
N ARG A 226 19.14 -20.02 -1.76
CA ARG A 226 18.10 -20.63 -2.60
C ARG A 226 17.33 -21.66 -1.79
N GLU A 227 16.11 -21.94 -2.23
CA GLU A 227 15.34 -23.07 -1.74
C GLU A 227 16.14 -24.37 -1.92
N GLY A 228 16.37 -25.08 -0.82
CA GLY A 228 16.92 -26.43 -0.80
C GLY A 228 15.81 -27.48 -0.79
N MET A 229 16.19 -28.76 -0.81
CA MET A 229 15.21 -29.87 -0.75
C MET A 229 14.31 -29.82 0.49
N PHE A 230 14.80 -29.22 1.59
CA PHE A 230 14.10 -29.15 2.88
C PHE A 230 14.13 -27.76 3.51
N THR A 231 14.62 -26.74 2.81
CA THR A 231 14.81 -25.39 3.37
C THR A 231 14.10 -24.36 2.50
N ALA A 232 13.34 -23.48 3.15
CA ALA A 232 12.75 -22.33 2.48
C ALA A 232 13.84 -21.34 2.03
N PRO A 233 13.62 -20.58 0.95
CA PRO A 233 14.57 -19.55 0.52
C PRO A 233 14.76 -18.49 1.62
N GLU A 234 16.01 -18.07 1.84
CA GLU A 234 16.35 -17.01 2.79
C GLU A 234 16.47 -15.67 2.05
N TYR A 235 15.85 -14.62 2.58
CA TYR A 235 15.92 -13.26 2.03
C TYR A 235 16.54 -12.29 3.05
N GLU A 236 17.03 -11.15 2.57
CA GLU A 236 17.40 -10.04 3.42
C GLU A 236 16.29 -9.70 4.43
N SER A 237 16.72 -9.37 5.65
CA SER A 237 15.84 -8.77 6.64
C SER A 237 15.40 -7.37 6.20
N MET A 238 14.25 -6.92 6.73
CA MET A 238 13.75 -5.55 6.54
C MET A 238 14.79 -4.48 6.86
N SER A 239 15.62 -4.68 7.90
CA SER A 239 16.68 -3.73 8.25
C SER A 239 17.78 -3.64 7.19
N GLN A 240 18.18 -4.76 6.58
CA GLN A 240 19.17 -4.78 5.49
C GLN A 240 18.62 -4.11 4.24
N THR A 241 17.36 -4.39 3.87
CA THR A 241 16.70 -3.74 2.74
C THR A 241 16.58 -2.23 2.97
N ARG A 242 16.14 -1.78 4.17
CA ARG A 242 16.12 -0.35 4.54
C ARG A 242 17.48 0.32 4.47
N TYR A 243 18.56 -0.38 4.84
CA TYR A 243 19.91 0.16 4.74
C TYR A 243 20.28 0.46 3.27
N ARG A 244 19.96 -0.45 2.34
CA ARG A 244 20.16 -0.21 0.89
C ARG A 244 19.28 0.93 0.37
N VAL A 245 18.01 0.99 0.80
CA VAL A 245 17.09 2.09 0.48
C VAL A 245 17.68 3.44 0.92
N ALA A 246 18.16 3.54 2.16
CA ALA A 246 18.73 4.77 2.70
C ALA A 246 20.02 5.17 1.97
N ALA A 247 20.89 4.22 1.63
CA ALA A 247 22.09 4.49 0.87
C ALA A 247 21.78 5.00 -0.54
N TRP A 248 20.81 4.37 -1.22
CA TRP A 248 20.32 4.83 -2.52
C TRP A 248 19.77 6.26 -2.46
N MET A 249 18.89 6.52 -1.49
CA MET A 249 18.28 7.85 -1.30
C MET A 249 19.34 8.94 -1.05
N ARG A 250 20.38 8.65 -0.25
CA ARG A 250 21.47 9.59 0.02
C ARG A 250 22.31 9.89 -1.22
N PHE A 251 22.56 8.89 -2.06
CA PHE A 251 23.34 9.09 -3.27
C PHE A 251 22.58 9.89 -4.31
N VAL A 252 21.33 9.49 -4.57
CA VAL A 252 20.49 10.09 -5.61
C VAL A 252 20.00 11.48 -5.21
N GLY A 253 19.85 11.75 -3.91
CA GLY A 253 19.30 13.02 -3.42
C GLY A 253 17.83 13.19 -3.80
N ALA A 254 17.09 12.08 -3.93
CA ALA A 254 15.71 12.11 -4.38
C ALA A 254 14.77 12.75 -3.36
N THR A 255 13.79 13.50 -3.86
CA THR A 255 12.67 14.02 -3.08
C THR A 255 11.65 12.91 -2.87
N LEU A 256 11.60 12.36 -1.66
CA LEU A 256 10.64 11.33 -1.27
C LEU A 256 9.26 11.93 -1.03
N ILE A 257 8.25 11.45 -1.76
CA ILE A 257 6.84 11.78 -1.51
C ILE A 257 6.26 10.82 -0.47
N SER A 258 6.40 9.52 -0.70
CA SER A 258 5.86 8.47 0.16
C SER A 258 6.74 7.22 0.12
N ALA A 259 6.74 6.45 1.20
CA ALA A 259 7.29 5.11 1.23
C ALA A 259 6.24 4.13 1.75
N GLU A 260 6.07 3.00 1.07
CA GLU A 260 5.21 1.91 1.53
C GLU A 260 6.01 0.62 1.69
N THR A 261 5.56 -0.24 2.60
CA THR A 261 5.98 -1.63 2.68
C THR A 261 4.81 -2.49 2.22
N SER A 262 5.03 -3.31 1.18
CA SER A 262 3.97 -4.14 0.61
C SER A 262 4.36 -5.62 0.66
N ALA A 263 3.44 -6.48 1.06
CA ALA A 263 3.61 -7.92 0.90
C ALA A 263 3.32 -8.30 -0.56
N ILE A 264 4.20 -9.10 -1.16
CA ILE A 264 4.01 -9.66 -2.49
C ILE A 264 4.17 -11.18 -2.44
N ARG A 265 3.39 -11.87 -3.26
CA ARG A 265 3.47 -13.32 -3.43
C ARG A 265 4.70 -13.68 -4.25
N LEU A 266 5.38 -14.76 -3.88
CA LEU A 266 6.51 -15.30 -4.67
C LEU A 266 6.05 -16.23 -5.79
N ASP A 267 5.11 -17.12 -5.48
CA ASP A 267 4.86 -18.30 -6.32
C ASP A 267 3.56 -18.26 -7.12
N THR A 268 2.62 -17.41 -6.72
CA THR A 268 1.26 -17.37 -7.28
C THR A 268 0.86 -15.94 -7.70
N GLY A 269 -0.35 -15.77 -8.22
CA GLY A 269 -0.89 -14.45 -8.55
C GLY A 269 -0.35 -13.81 -9.83
N GLY A 270 -0.53 -12.49 -9.94
CA GLY A 270 0.06 -11.69 -11.00
C GLY A 270 1.56 -11.51 -10.81
N GLU A 271 2.01 -11.57 -9.56
CA GLU A 271 3.40 -11.41 -9.12
C GLU A 271 4.35 -12.42 -9.76
N ARG A 272 3.92 -13.69 -9.91
CA ARG A 272 4.72 -14.70 -10.62
C ARG A 272 5.09 -14.29 -12.05
N LYS A 273 4.24 -13.50 -12.73
CA LYS A 273 4.42 -13.12 -14.14
C LYS A 273 5.01 -11.73 -14.31
N MET A 274 4.62 -10.78 -13.47
CA MET A 274 4.98 -9.37 -13.60
C MET A 274 5.90 -8.89 -12.48
N GLY A 275 6.28 -9.77 -11.56
CA GLY A 275 7.07 -9.43 -10.39
C GLY A 275 6.34 -8.45 -9.45
N PRO A 276 7.08 -7.60 -8.73
CA PRO A 276 6.50 -6.69 -7.75
C PRO A 276 5.62 -5.59 -8.35
N GLU A 277 5.67 -5.41 -9.67
CA GLU A 277 4.88 -4.39 -10.40
C GLU A 277 3.48 -4.90 -10.77
N ALA A 278 3.13 -6.12 -10.35
CA ALA A 278 1.80 -6.65 -10.53
C ALA A 278 0.75 -5.77 -9.84
N THR A 279 -0.37 -5.55 -10.52
CA THR A 279 -1.52 -4.79 -10.00
C THR A 279 -2.73 -5.68 -9.76
N TYR A 280 -2.53 -6.99 -9.81
CA TYR A 280 -3.54 -7.96 -9.48
C TYR A 280 -2.90 -9.17 -8.85
N THR A 281 -3.67 -9.83 -7.99
CA THR A 281 -3.25 -11.07 -7.36
C THR A 281 -4.43 -11.98 -7.14
N PHE A 282 -4.18 -13.27 -6.91
CA PHE A 282 -5.24 -14.24 -6.66
C PHE A 282 -4.74 -15.40 -5.82
N ASN A 283 -5.66 -15.96 -5.04
CA ASN A 283 -5.41 -17.18 -4.29
C ASN A 283 -5.63 -18.35 -5.26
N GLU A 284 -4.64 -19.22 -5.41
CA GLU A 284 -4.74 -20.41 -6.24
C GLU A 284 -5.27 -21.56 -5.38
N THR A 285 -6.57 -21.87 -5.52
CA THR A 285 -7.12 -23.05 -4.84
C THR A 285 -6.67 -24.31 -5.56
N SER A 286 -6.24 -25.32 -4.78
CA SER A 286 -5.77 -26.63 -5.28
C SER A 286 -6.83 -27.46 -6.04
N GLN A 287 -7.99 -26.89 -6.38
CA GLN A 287 -9.11 -27.63 -6.96
C GLN A 287 -9.04 -27.82 -8.49
N SER A 288 -8.10 -27.17 -9.19
CA SER A 288 -7.94 -27.35 -10.63
C SER A 288 -7.18 -28.64 -10.97
N GLY A 289 -7.76 -29.80 -10.65
CA GLY A 289 -7.18 -31.10 -11.04
C GLY A 289 -7.73 -32.35 -10.36
N GLY A 290 -9.04 -32.60 -10.44
CA GLY A 290 -9.66 -33.94 -10.61
C GLY A 290 -9.29 -35.18 -9.78
N SER A 291 -8.37 -35.16 -8.80
CA SER A 291 -8.07 -36.34 -7.97
C SER A 291 -8.09 -35.99 -6.48
N SER A 292 -9.01 -36.61 -5.75
CA SER A 292 -9.33 -36.37 -4.34
C SER A 292 -8.28 -36.85 -3.33
N THR A 293 -7.10 -37.31 -3.77
CA THR A 293 -6.18 -38.05 -2.91
C THR A 293 -4.93 -37.28 -2.47
N SER A 294 -4.75 -36.02 -2.88
CA SER A 294 -3.61 -35.21 -2.45
C SER A 294 -3.99 -33.73 -2.31
N ARG A 295 -4.60 -33.37 -1.17
CA ARG A 295 -4.78 -31.97 -0.75
C ARG A 295 -3.46 -31.43 -0.18
N HIS A 296 -2.40 -31.39 -0.98
CA HIS A 296 -1.28 -30.54 -0.61
C HIS A 296 -1.70 -29.10 -0.91
N SER A 297 -1.99 -28.33 0.15
CA SER A 297 -2.11 -26.88 0.04
C SER A 297 -0.79 -26.38 -0.53
N VAL A 298 -0.83 -25.69 -1.67
CA VAL A 298 0.36 -25.00 -2.16
C VAL A 298 0.75 -24.01 -1.07
N THR A 299 1.94 -24.19 -0.48
CA THR A 299 2.45 -23.27 0.54
C THR A 299 2.63 -21.92 -0.13
N GLU A 300 1.79 -20.95 0.20
CA GLU A 300 1.91 -19.59 -0.33
C GLU A 300 3.04 -18.86 0.41
N ARG A 301 4.06 -18.43 -0.33
CA ARG A 301 5.18 -17.66 0.23
C ARG A 301 5.08 -16.21 -0.16
N TRP A 302 5.47 -15.36 0.78
CA TRP A 302 5.37 -13.91 0.67
C TRP A 302 6.70 -13.27 1.05
N ILE A 303 7.02 -12.15 0.41
CA ILE A 303 8.11 -11.26 0.82
C ILE A 303 7.58 -9.84 0.98
N TYR A 304 8.22 -9.06 1.85
CA TYR A 304 7.96 -7.64 1.97
C TYR A 304 8.91 -6.85 1.09
N ILE A 305 8.37 -6.00 0.23
CA ILE A 305 9.12 -5.03 -0.57
C ILE A 305 8.93 -3.63 0.00
N ILE A 306 9.87 -2.74 -0.30
CA ILE A 306 9.74 -1.30 -0.01
C ILE A 306 9.55 -0.57 -1.33
N ARG A 307 8.47 0.19 -1.49
CA ARG A 307 8.32 1.11 -2.63
C ARG A 307 8.51 2.54 -2.16
N LEU A 308 9.28 3.31 -2.92
CA LEU A 308 9.41 4.75 -2.76
C LEU A 308 8.70 5.43 -3.92
N TYR A 309 7.78 6.34 -3.60
CA TYR A 309 7.20 7.27 -4.54
C TYR A 309 7.97 8.58 -4.44
N LEU A 310 8.51 9.05 -5.57
CA LEU A 310 9.46 10.15 -5.64
C LEU A 310 8.90 11.26 -6.54
N ASP A 311 9.32 12.49 -6.30
CA ASP A 311 9.05 13.62 -7.19
C ASP A 311 10.23 13.85 -8.13
N GLY A 312 10.04 13.62 -9.42
CA GLY A 312 11.05 13.73 -10.46
C GLY A 312 11.52 12.38 -10.99
N GLU A 313 12.32 12.44 -12.05
CA GLU A 313 13.01 11.29 -12.62
C GLU A 313 14.44 11.23 -12.09
N TYR A 314 14.90 10.02 -11.77
CA TYR A 314 16.19 9.80 -11.13
C TYR A 314 16.95 8.69 -11.83
N GLU A 315 18.24 8.92 -12.07
CA GLU A 315 19.12 7.93 -12.66
C GLU A 315 19.54 6.87 -11.63
N GLU A 316 19.74 5.63 -12.09
CA GLU A 316 20.26 4.57 -11.26
C GLU A 316 21.74 4.85 -10.94
N PRO A 317 22.14 4.91 -9.67
CA PRO A 317 23.54 5.03 -9.31
C PRO A 317 24.33 3.78 -9.73
N PRO A 318 25.62 3.94 -10.08
CA PRO A 318 26.49 2.80 -10.35
C PRO A 318 26.50 1.80 -9.16
N ALA A 319 26.62 0.50 -9.44
CA ALA A 319 26.56 -0.52 -8.39
C ALA A 319 27.71 -0.39 -7.38
N GLU A 320 28.83 0.21 -7.79
CA GLU A 320 30.05 0.38 -7.00
C GLU A 320 29.91 1.41 -5.86
N VAL A 321 28.96 2.34 -5.98
CA VAL A 321 28.71 3.39 -4.97
C VAL A 321 27.61 3.00 -3.98
N LEU A 322 26.89 1.91 -4.25
CA LEU A 322 25.87 1.36 -3.36
C LEU A 322 26.47 0.29 -2.44
N PRO A 323 25.82 0.00 -1.29
CA PRO A 323 26.19 -1.15 -0.49
C PRO A 323 26.22 -2.42 -1.36
N PRO A 324 27.25 -3.28 -1.21
CA PRO A 324 27.36 -4.48 -2.01
C PRO A 324 26.13 -5.37 -1.78
N VAL A 325 25.55 -5.85 -2.87
CA VAL A 325 24.48 -6.85 -2.82
C VAL A 325 25.08 -8.14 -2.25
N PRO A 326 24.52 -8.71 -1.17
CA PRO A 326 25.00 -9.99 -0.65
C PRO A 326 25.03 -11.05 -1.75
N LYS A 327 26.12 -11.80 -1.83
CA LYS A 327 26.18 -12.94 -2.76
C LYS A 327 25.28 -14.05 -2.23
N ILE A 328 24.55 -14.70 -3.12
CA ILE A 328 23.80 -15.92 -2.79
C ILE A 328 24.81 -16.94 -2.26
N LYS A 329 24.55 -17.53 -1.10
CA LYS A 329 25.31 -18.67 -0.62
C LYS A 329 25.09 -19.81 -1.61
N GLU A 330 26.10 -20.10 -2.41
CA GLU A 330 26.11 -21.33 -3.19
C GLU A 330 26.36 -22.46 -2.20
N ASP A 331 25.29 -23.08 -1.69
CA ASP A 331 25.44 -24.34 -1.00
C ASP A 331 26.07 -25.32 -1.97
N SER A 332 27.30 -25.71 -1.66
CA SER A 332 27.98 -26.84 -2.27
C SER A 332 27.06 -28.05 -2.13
N CYS A 333 26.26 -28.34 -3.17
CA CYS A 333 25.47 -29.56 -3.27
C CYS A 333 26.38 -30.75 -2.95
N ILE A 334 26.22 -31.32 -1.76
CA ILE A 334 26.79 -32.62 -1.47
C ILE A 334 25.95 -33.60 -2.29
N ILE A 335 26.51 -34.07 -3.40
CA ILE A 335 26.02 -35.24 -4.11
C ILE A 335 26.20 -36.40 -3.12
N ILE A 336 25.10 -36.96 -2.62
CA ILE A 336 25.10 -38.23 -1.84
C ILE A 336 24.88 -39.38 -2.80
#